data_AF-A0A5S9N8C2-F1
#
_entry.id   AF-A0A5S9N8C2-F1
#
_cell.length_a   1.000
_cell.length_b   1.000
_cell.length_c   1.000
_cell.angle_alpha   90.00
_cell.angle_beta   90.00
_cell.angle_gamma   90.00
#
_symmetry.space_group_name_H-M   'P 1'
#
loop_
_entity.id
_entity.type
_entity.pdbx_description
1 polymer ?
#
loop_
_entity_poly.entity_id
_entity_poly.type
_entity_poly.pdbx_seq_one_letter_code
_entity_poly.pdbx_strand_id
1 'polypeptide(L)'
;MIYRMILGLAICSLSFFSLAEDNSEMSPEEEKYITWAKGIWDSLDRKSGVVKIDQANAVLDIQEKFYYLGPEDSETVLVEVWGNPPSQNTLGMLFPADTTPFDSDSWAVTIEYEEDGYVSDEDADDIDYNDLLSQMKDDTQSSSNERVKEGYEPIKLIG
;
A
#
# COMPACT_ATOMS: atom_id res chain seq x y z
N MET A 1 -33.09 -72.81 14.95
CA MET A 1 -32.43 -73.15 16.22
C MET A 1 -31.04 -73.66 15.89
N ILE A 2 -30.00 -73.29 16.67
CA ILE A 2 -28.54 -73.61 16.54
C ILE A 2 -27.79 -72.53 15.72
N TYR A 3 -27.18 -71.43 16.24
CA TYR A 3 -26.15 -71.09 17.28
C TYR A 3 -24.68 -71.05 16.75
N ARG A 4 -24.05 -69.85 16.87
CA ARG A 4 -22.60 -69.50 17.01
C ARG A 4 -21.65 -69.69 15.81
N MET A 5 -20.99 -68.63 15.29
CA MET A 5 -19.83 -67.85 15.80
C MET A 5 -18.47 -68.55 15.63
N ILE A 6 -17.59 -68.03 14.74
CA ILE A 6 -16.10 -68.06 14.67
C ILE A 6 -15.71 -67.17 13.47
N LEU A 7 -15.19 -65.95 13.65
CA LEU A 7 -13.76 -65.54 13.71
C LEU A 7 -12.95 -65.86 12.44
N GLY A 8 -12.58 -64.82 11.68
CA GLY A 8 -11.66 -64.91 10.53
C GLY A 8 -11.23 -63.52 10.04
N LEU A 9 -10.06 -63.07 10.52
CA LEU A 9 -9.34 -61.84 10.20
C LEU A 9 -8.58 -61.99 8.87
N ALA A 10 -8.77 -61.10 7.88
CA ALA A 10 -7.81 -60.88 6.78
C ALA A 10 -8.07 -59.58 5.97
N ILE A 11 -7.38 -58.51 6.38
CA ILE A 11 -6.49 -57.64 5.58
C ILE A 11 -7.04 -56.89 4.34
N CYS A 12 -7.15 -55.56 4.54
CA CYS A 12 -6.73 -54.44 3.69
C CYS A 12 -6.83 -54.54 2.16
N SER A 13 -7.78 -53.79 1.61
CA SER A 13 -7.54 -52.93 0.45
C SER A 13 -8.44 -51.70 0.54
N LEU A 14 -8.29 -50.93 1.62
CA LEU A 14 -8.61 -49.51 1.56
C LEU A 14 -7.50 -48.89 0.70
N SER A 15 -7.83 -48.64 -0.57
CA SER A 15 -7.13 -47.65 -1.37
C SER A 15 -7.01 -46.39 -0.52
N PHE A 16 -5.81 -46.15 -0.01
CA PHE A 16 -5.43 -44.84 0.50
C PHE A 16 -5.62 -43.87 -0.66
N PHE A 17 -6.78 -43.23 -0.72
CA PHE A 17 -6.87 -41.91 -1.28
C PHE A 17 -5.96 -41.06 -0.40
N SER A 18 -4.73 -40.90 -0.84
CA SER A 18 -3.79 -39.93 -0.28
C SER A 18 -4.43 -38.57 -0.54
N LEU A 19 -5.27 -38.09 0.38
CA LEU A 19 -5.45 -36.66 0.56
C LEU A 19 -4.06 -36.17 0.95
N ALA A 20 -3.37 -35.54 0.02
CA ALA A 20 -2.30 -34.64 0.36
C ALA A 20 -2.96 -33.50 1.14
N GLU A 21 -2.99 -33.62 2.47
CA GLU A 21 -3.15 -32.48 3.35
C GLU A 21 -1.91 -31.62 3.11
N ASP A 22 -2.11 -30.55 2.36
CA ASP A 22 -1.17 -29.44 2.20
C ASP A 22 -1.06 -28.75 3.56
N ASN A 23 -0.34 -29.37 4.49
CA ASN A 23 0.01 -28.80 5.78
C ASN A 23 1.31 -28.02 5.60
N SER A 24 1.24 -26.92 4.86
CA SER A 24 2.28 -25.90 4.87
C SER A 24 2.21 -25.18 6.21
N GLU A 25 2.95 -25.67 7.21
CA GLU A 25 3.16 -24.93 8.45
C GLU A 25 3.78 -23.57 8.10
N MET A 26 3.08 -22.49 8.44
CA MET A 26 3.50 -21.12 8.21
C MET A 26 4.83 -20.85 8.94
N SER A 27 5.77 -20.18 8.26
CA SER A 27 7.05 -19.82 8.85
C SER A 27 6.85 -18.82 10.00
N PRO A 28 7.68 -18.85 11.06
CA PRO A 28 7.65 -17.82 12.11
C PRO A 28 7.81 -16.38 11.61
N GLU A 29 8.43 -16.17 10.44
CA GLU A 29 8.53 -14.85 9.81
C GLU A 29 7.21 -14.42 9.16
N GLU A 30 6.50 -15.34 8.52
CA GLU A 30 5.18 -15.10 7.91
C GLU A 30 4.14 -14.80 8.99
N GLU A 31 4.17 -15.52 10.12
CA GLU A 31 3.29 -15.25 11.27
C GLU A 31 3.49 -13.85 11.85
N LYS A 32 4.76 -13.42 11.97
CA LYS A 32 5.11 -12.06 12.43
C LYS A 32 4.61 -11.01 11.46
N TYR A 33 4.82 -11.22 10.17
CA TYR A 33 4.36 -10.29 9.12
C TYR A 33 2.83 -10.15 9.16
N ILE A 34 2.08 -11.26 9.20
CA ILE A 34 0.62 -11.23 9.25
C ILE A 34 0.13 -10.53 10.52
N THR A 35 0.77 -10.78 11.67
CA THR A 35 0.42 -10.12 12.93
C THR A 35 0.65 -8.61 12.86
N TRP A 36 1.78 -8.18 12.29
CA TRP A 36 2.10 -6.78 12.08
C TRP A 36 1.12 -6.12 11.09
N ALA A 37 0.92 -6.72 9.91
CA ALA A 37 0.05 -6.20 8.86
C ALA A 37 -1.40 -6.08 9.35
N LYS A 38 -1.88 -7.08 10.10
CA LYS A 38 -3.19 -7.03 10.75
C LYS A 38 -3.26 -5.93 11.81
N GLY A 39 -2.22 -5.75 12.61
CA GLY A 39 -2.16 -4.69 13.61
C GLY A 39 -2.30 -3.31 13.00
N ILE A 40 -1.57 -3.04 11.92
CA ILE A 40 -1.70 -1.81 11.14
C ILE A 40 -3.10 -1.71 10.53
N TRP A 41 -3.57 -2.76 9.85
CA TRP A 41 -4.89 -2.75 9.23
C TRP A 41 -6.01 -2.45 10.23
N ASP A 42 -5.96 -3.02 11.43
CA ASP A 42 -6.96 -2.82 12.46
C ASP A 42 -6.88 -1.40 13.07
N SER A 43 -5.72 -0.73 13.00
CA SER A 43 -5.56 0.64 13.51
C SER A 43 -6.03 1.73 12.54
N LEU A 44 -6.09 1.48 11.24
CA LEU A 44 -6.47 2.49 10.23
C LEU A 44 -7.94 2.93 10.36
N ASP A 45 -8.16 4.25 10.45
CA ASP A 45 -9.49 4.89 10.47
C ASP A 45 -9.99 5.14 9.04
N ARG A 46 -10.57 4.09 8.44
CA ARG A 46 -11.15 4.13 7.10
C ARG A 46 -12.50 4.86 7.11
N LYS A 47 -12.54 6.02 6.44
CA LYS A 47 -13.73 6.88 6.34
C LYS A 47 -14.43 6.69 4.99
N SER A 48 -15.75 6.87 5.01
CA SER A 48 -16.61 6.88 3.81
C SER A 48 -17.64 8.01 3.91
N GLY A 49 -18.30 8.34 2.80
CA GLY A 49 -19.23 9.47 2.74
C GLY A 49 -18.52 10.83 2.81
N VAL A 50 -19.15 11.80 3.46
CA VAL A 50 -18.68 13.19 3.43
C VAL A 50 -17.56 13.42 4.44
N VAL A 51 -16.36 13.73 3.95
CA VAL A 51 -15.17 14.08 4.73
C VAL A 51 -14.81 15.55 4.48
N LYS A 52 -14.60 16.32 5.55
CA LYS A 52 -14.10 17.69 5.45
C LYS A 52 -12.59 17.71 5.55
N ILE A 53 -11.96 18.47 4.65
CA ILE A 53 -10.52 18.69 4.61
C ILE A 53 -10.29 20.17 4.96
N ASP A 54 -10.16 20.44 6.26
CA ASP A 54 -10.13 21.80 6.79
C ASP A 54 -8.94 22.61 6.25
N GLN A 55 -7.76 21.97 6.08
CA GLN A 55 -6.56 22.62 5.56
C GLN A 55 -6.73 23.17 4.13
N ALA A 56 -7.57 22.52 3.31
CA ALA A 56 -7.83 22.91 1.93
C ALA A 56 -9.18 23.64 1.75
N ASN A 57 -9.92 23.90 2.84
CA ASN A 57 -11.32 24.35 2.80
C ASN A 57 -12.19 23.53 1.82
N ALA A 58 -11.91 22.22 1.73
CA ALA A 58 -12.52 21.32 0.77
C ALA A 58 -13.42 20.28 1.45
N VAL A 59 -14.37 19.75 0.69
CA VAL A 59 -15.23 18.64 1.12
C VAL A 59 -15.14 17.54 0.08
N LEU A 60 -14.80 16.34 0.54
CA LEU A 60 -14.76 15.14 -0.27
C LEU A 60 -16.01 14.32 -0.02
N ASP A 61 -16.68 13.90 -1.09
CA ASP A 61 -17.78 12.94 -1.04
C ASP A 61 -17.26 11.58 -1.48
N ILE A 62 -16.97 10.71 -0.51
CA ILE A 62 -16.37 9.41 -0.73
C ILE A 62 -17.46 8.40 -1.06
N GLN A 63 -17.52 8.03 -2.34
CA GLN A 63 -18.42 7.00 -2.88
C GLN A 63 -18.11 5.63 -2.27
N GLU A 64 -19.11 4.73 -2.23
CA GLU A 64 -19.00 3.38 -1.64
C GLU A 64 -17.87 2.50 -2.20
N LYS A 65 -17.40 2.82 -3.40
CA LYS A 65 -16.28 2.11 -4.05
C LYS A 65 -14.91 2.49 -3.51
N PHE A 66 -14.85 3.43 -2.57
CA PHE A 66 -13.61 3.92 -2.01
C PHE A 66 -13.70 4.05 -0.49
N TYR A 67 -12.55 4.05 0.16
CA TYR A 67 -12.40 4.56 1.52
C TYR A 67 -11.26 5.58 1.57
N TYR A 68 -11.37 6.48 2.54
CA TYR A 68 -10.43 7.55 2.79
C TYR A 68 -9.65 7.28 4.08
N LEU A 69 -8.34 7.55 4.04
CA LEU A 69 -7.46 7.58 5.20
C LEU A 69 -7.03 9.02 5.47
N GLY A 70 -7.01 9.41 6.75
CA GLY A 70 -6.53 10.74 7.16
C GLY A 70 -5.01 10.90 6.97
N PRO A 71 -4.45 12.10 7.22
CA PRO A 71 -3.02 12.38 7.07
C PRO A 71 -2.12 11.38 7.81
N GLU A 72 -2.45 11.08 9.07
CA GLU A 72 -1.67 10.18 9.93
C GLU A 72 -1.64 8.75 9.39
N ASP A 73 -2.83 8.19 9.14
CA ASP A 73 -2.97 6.84 8.54
C ASP A 73 -2.33 6.74 7.16
N SER A 74 -2.37 7.83 6.38
CA SER A 74 -1.72 7.91 5.07
C SER A 74 -0.21 7.85 5.18
N GLU A 75 0.38 8.57 6.14
CA GLU A 75 1.82 8.51 6.42
C GLU A 75 2.23 7.09 6.86
N THR A 76 1.45 6.44 7.72
CA THR A 76 1.70 5.03 8.09
C THR A 76 1.73 4.13 6.87
N VAL A 77 0.77 4.26 5.96
CA VAL A 77 0.75 3.43 4.74
C VAL A 77 1.92 3.77 3.83
N LEU A 78 2.16 5.04 3.52
CA LEU A 78 3.22 5.46 2.61
C LEU A 78 4.60 5.04 3.13
N VAL A 79 4.88 5.27 4.41
CA VAL A 79 6.20 5.07 5.00
C VAL A 79 6.39 3.66 5.51
N GLU A 80 5.52 3.18 6.40
CA GLU A 80 5.73 1.89 7.08
C GLU A 80 5.35 0.71 6.19
N VAL A 81 4.29 0.84 5.38
CA VAL A 81 3.82 -0.27 4.54
C VAL A 81 4.49 -0.26 3.18
N TRP A 82 4.60 0.89 2.53
CA TRP A 82 5.14 1.00 1.16
C TRP A 82 6.62 1.42 1.11
N GLY A 83 7.21 1.86 2.22
CA GLY A 83 8.63 2.20 2.29
C GLY A 83 8.99 3.50 1.58
N ASN A 84 8.04 4.41 1.38
CA ASN A 84 8.33 5.75 0.90
C ASN A 84 9.06 6.55 1.99
N PRO A 85 9.93 7.50 1.61
CA PRO A 85 10.46 8.46 2.55
C PRO A 85 9.34 9.25 3.24
N PRO A 86 9.52 9.65 4.52
CA PRO A 86 8.53 10.44 5.23
C PRO A 86 8.28 11.78 4.54
N SER A 87 7.03 12.19 4.47
CA SER A 87 6.59 13.41 3.79
C SER A 87 5.69 14.23 4.71
N GLN A 88 5.62 15.56 4.53
CA GLN A 88 4.86 16.42 5.44
C GLN A 88 3.58 16.99 4.82
N ASN A 89 3.24 16.62 3.58
CA ASN A 89 2.28 17.38 2.78
C ASN A 89 0.97 16.64 2.45
N THR A 90 0.85 15.35 2.78
CA THR A 90 -0.38 14.61 2.48
C THR A 90 -1.52 15.02 3.41
N LEU A 91 -2.63 15.43 2.83
CA LEU A 91 -3.89 15.68 3.53
C LEU A 91 -4.68 14.38 3.73
N GLY A 92 -4.35 13.33 2.99
CA GLY A 92 -4.95 12.01 3.12
C GLY A 92 -4.78 11.15 1.86
N MET A 93 -5.36 9.96 1.90
CA MET A 93 -5.30 9.01 0.79
C MET A 93 -6.66 8.39 0.50
N LEU A 94 -6.91 8.12 -0.79
CA LEU A 94 -8.10 7.43 -1.26
C LEU A 94 -7.72 6.06 -1.83
N PHE A 95 -8.41 5.02 -1.36
CA PHE A 95 -8.21 3.64 -1.78
C PHE A 95 -9.48 3.05 -2.37
N PRO A 96 -9.39 2.12 -3.34
CA PRO A 96 -10.50 1.24 -3.69
C PRO A 96 -10.96 0.42 -2.48
N ALA A 97 -12.28 0.29 -2.33
CA ALA A 97 -12.90 -0.38 -1.17
C ALA A 97 -12.63 -1.88 -1.08
N ASP A 98 -12.23 -2.51 -2.19
CA ASP A 98 -11.92 -3.93 -2.31
C ASP A 98 -10.43 -4.26 -2.22
N THR A 99 -9.57 -3.27 -1.95
CA THR A 99 -8.12 -3.43 -1.82
C THR A 99 -7.62 -3.00 -0.45
N THR A 100 -6.49 -3.57 -0.03
CA THR A 100 -5.74 -3.19 1.17
C THR A 100 -4.34 -2.73 0.80
N PRO A 101 -3.67 -1.91 1.63
CA PRO A 101 -2.28 -1.51 1.41
C PRO A 101 -1.27 -2.65 1.26
N PHE A 102 -1.63 -3.88 1.65
CA PHE A 102 -0.78 -5.06 1.62
C PHE A 102 -0.97 -5.92 0.36
N ASP A 103 -2.00 -5.64 -0.44
CA ASP A 103 -2.25 -6.37 -1.67
C ASP A 103 -1.20 -6.01 -2.73
N SER A 104 -0.77 -7.00 -3.53
CA SER A 104 0.29 -6.81 -4.53
C SER A 104 -0.06 -5.81 -5.64
N ASP A 105 -1.34 -5.63 -5.92
CA ASP A 105 -1.90 -4.72 -6.92
C ASP A 105 -2.58 -3.50 -6.28
N SER A 106 -2.31 -3.26 -4.99
CA SER A 106 -2.82 -2.10 -4.27
C SER A 106 -2.35 -0.80 -4.92
N TRP A 107 -3.26 0.16 -4.97
CA TRP A 107 -2.96 1.52 -5.40
C TRP A 107 -3.83 2.49 -4.60
N ALA A 108 -3.38 3.75 -4.54
CA ALA A 108 -4.13 4.82 -3.89
C ALA A 108 -3.82 6.16 -4.56
N VAL A 109 -4.69 7.13 -4.29
CA VAL A 109 -4.48 8.54 -4.66
C VAL A 109 -4.12 9.31 -3.40
N THR A 110 -2.97 9.99 -3.39
CA THR A 110 -2.64 10.97 -2.36
C THR A 110 -3.34 12.30 -2.65
N ILE A 111 -3.84 12.94 -1.61
CA ILE A 111 -4.46 14.25 -1.68
C ILE A 111 -3.54 15.22 -0.99
N GLU A 112 -3.06 16.21 -1.73
CA GLU A 112 -2.12 17.23 -1.26
C GLU A 112 -2.70 18.61 -1.58
N TYR A 113 -2.29 19.62 -0.83
CA TYR A 113 -2.69 21.01 -1.05
C TYR A 113 -1.46 21.90 -1.10
N GLU A 114 -1.35 22.67 -2.18
CA GLU A 114 -0.35 23.69 -2.38
C GLU A 114 -1.08 25.02 -2.63
N GLU A 115 -0.68 26.09 -1.92
CA GLU A 115 -1.32 27.41 -2.00
C GLU A 115 -0.80 28.25 -3.19
N ASP A 116 -0.04 27.67 -4.11
CA ASP A 116 0.55 28.38 -5.26
C ASP A 116 -0.32 28.23 -6.51
N GLY A 117 -1.02 29.31 -6.88
CA GLY A 117 -1.95 29.33 -8.01
C GLY A 117 -1.87 30.56 -8.90
N TYR A 118 -0.84 31.41 -8.77
CA TYR A 118 -0.67 32.59 -9.63
C TYR A 118 0.63 32.53 -10.40
N VAL A 119 0.55 32.11 -11.66
CA VAL A 119 1.59 32.36 -12.66
C VAL A 119 1.14 33.59 -13.44
N SER A 120 1.92 34.68 -13.37
CA SER A 120 1.71 35.84 -14.22
C SER A 120 1.90 35.42 -15.68
N ASP A 121 0.98 35.77 -16.58
CA ASP A 121 1.13 35.51 -18.03
C ASP A 121 2.46 36.09 -18.58
N GLU A 122 3.03 37.10 -17.90
CA GLU A 122 4.30 37.75 -18.27
C GLU A 122 5.55 36.85 -18.09
N ASP A 123 5.49 35.78 -17.28
CA ASP A 123 6.62 34.87 -17.03
C ASP A 123 6.60 33.60 -17.92
N ALA A 124 5.53 33.39 -18.70
CA ALA A 124 5.33 32.16 -19.46
C ALA A 124 6.15 32.08 -20.77
N ASP A 125 6.53 33.22 -21.35
CA ASP A 125 7.14 33.30 -22.69
C ASP A 125 8.68 33.17 -22.72
N ASP A 126 9.37 33.17 -21.56
CA ASP A 126 10.85 33.23 -21.46
C ASP A 126 11.52 31.93 -20.96
N ILE A 127 10.82 30.79 -20.89
CA ILE A 127 11.39 29.54 -20.36
C ILE A 127 12.31 28.85 -21.40
N ASP A 128 13.60 28.73 -21.09
CA ASP A 128 14.53 27.83 -21.82
C ASP A 128 14.39 26.39 -21.30
N TYR A 129 13.74 25.56 -22.10
CA TYR A 129 13.47 24.16 -21.76
C TYR A 129 14.72 23.30 -21.60
N ASN A 130 15.84 23.62 -22.27
CA ASN A 130 17.07 22.85 -22.13
C ASN A 130 17.73 23.13 -20.79
N ASP A 131 17.78 24.41 -20.40
CA ASP A 131 18.30 24.82 -19.10
C ASP A 131 17.41 24.30 -17.96
N LEU A 132 16.08 24.39 -18.12
CA LEU A 132 15.13 23.79 -17.18
C LEU A 132 15.34 22.27 -17.03
N LEU A 133 15.47 21.54 -18.14
CA LEU A 133 15.71 20.10 -18.10
C LEU A 133 17.07 19.76 -17.46
N SER A 134 18.11 20.56 -17.73
CA SER A 134 19.42 20.38 -17.10
C SER A 134 19.30 20.57 -15.58
N GLN A 135 18.62 21.63 -15.15
CA GLN A 135 18.41 21.91 -13.74
C GLN A 135 17.59 20.81 -13.05
N MET A 136 16.51 20.33 -13.67
CA MET A 136 15.73 19.20 -13.16
C MET A 136 16.57 17.92 -13.01
N LYS A 137 17.50 17.66 -13.94
CA LYS A 137 18.43 16.50 -13.84
C LYS A 137 19.39 16.65 -12.67
N ASP A 138 19.96 17.83 -12.48
CA ASP A 138 20.88 18.13 -11.39
C ASP A 138 20.17 18.03 -10.03
N ASP A 139 18.97 18.60 -9.92
CA ASP A 139 18.13 18.52 -8.72
C ASP A 139 17.73 17.06 -8.43
N THR A 140 17.36 16.29 -9.45
CA THR A 140 17.07 14.84 -9.30
C THR A 140 18.30 14.08 -8.82
N GLN A 141 19.49 14.39 -9.35
CA GLN A 141 20.73 13.74 -8.91
C GLN A 141 21.06 14.08 -7.45
N SER A 142 20.87 15.34 -7.05
CA SER A 142 21.07 15.79 -5.67
C SER A 142 20.12 15.07 -4.71
N SER A 143 18.82 15.05 -5.02
CA SER A 143 17.80 14.34 -4.24
C SER A 143 18.08 12.83 -4.17
N SER A 144 18.48 12.22 -5.29
CA SER A 144 18.84 10.80 -5.32
C SER A 144 20.03 10.47 -4.42
N ASN A 145 21.00 11.38 -4.27
CA ASN A 145 22.12 11.15 -3.37
C ASN A 145 21.66 11.11 -1.90
N GLU A 146 20.69 11.96 -1.53
CA GLU A 146 20.13 11.94 -0.17
C GLU A 146 19.33 10.66 0.09
N ARG A 147 18.51 10.24 -0.88
CA ARG A 147 17.79 8.95 -0.84
C ARG A 147 18.72 7.77 -0.56
N VAL A 148 19.86 7.71 -1.25
CA VAL A 148 20.84 6.63 -1.05
C VAL A 148 21.47 6.68 0.35
N LYS A 149 21.74 7.88 0.90
CA LYS A 149 22.25 8.00 2.28
C LYS A 149 21.24 7.49 3.30
N GLU A 150 19.95 7.68 3.03
CA GLU A 150 18.85 7.21 3.87
C GLU A 150 18.47 5.73 3.63
N GLY A 151 19.13 5.05 2.69
CA GLY A 151 18.94 3.62 2.41
C GLY A 151 17.89 3.30 1.34
N TYR A 152 17.41 4.30 0.61
CA TYR A 152 16.47 4.12 -0.50
C TYR A 152 17.18 3.93 -1.85
N GLU A 153 16.47 3.33 -2.80
CA GLU A 153 16.96 3.15 -4.18
C GLU A 153 17.18 4.50 -4.90
N PRO A 154 18.24 4.61 -5.72
CA PRO A 154 18.54 5.82 -6.48
C PRO A 154 17.54 6.04 -7.61
N ILE A 155 17.35 7.32 -7.95
CA ILE A 155 16.46 7.75 -9.02
C ILE A 155 17.23 8.63 -10.01
N LYS A 156 16.81 8.60 -11.27
CA LYS A 156 17.42 9.43 -12.31
C LYS A 156 16.38 9.86 -13.32
N LEU A 157 16.37 11.16 -13.63
CA LEU A 157 15.55 11.72 -14.69
C LEU A 157 16.22 11.43 -16.04
N ILE A 158 15.46 10.77 -16.93
CA ILE A 158 15.86 10.51 -18.32
C ILE A 158 15.05 11.43 -19.22
N GLY A 159 15.74 12.28 -19.98
CA GLY A 159 15.16 13.25 -20.91
C GLY A 159 16.23 13.91 -21.76
#